data_AF-A0A6M9PNH6-F1
#
_entry.id   AF-A0A6M9PNH6-F1
#
_cell.length_a   1.000
_cell.length_b   1.000
_cell.length_c   1.000
_cell.angle_alpha   90.00
_cell.angle_beta   90.00
_cell.angle_gamma   90.00
#
_symmetry.space_group_name_H-M   'P 1'
#
loop_
_entity.id
_entity.type
_entity.pdbx_description
1 polymer ?
#
loop_
_entity_poly.entity_id
_entity_poly.type
_entity_poly.pdbx_seq_one_letter_code
_entity_poly.pdbx_strand_id
1 'polypeptide(L)' 'MEYPVITEHRIRGERFYTIEKSNKIAFYTTNIAAARYWVKHVVDGENVSIPQVDSVAKDG' A
#
# COMPACT_ATOMS: atom_id res chain seq x y z
N MET A 1 23.32 -6.89 5.15
CA MET A 1 22.39 -6.50 4.07
C MET A 1 21.03 -7.00 4.48
N GLU A 2 20.09 -6.10 4.78
CA GLU A 2 18.74 -6.52 5.21
C GLU A 2 17.96 -6.98 3.98
N TYR A 3 17.46 -8.21 4.01
CA TYR A 3 16.66 -8.77 2.93
C TYR A 3 15.21 -8.32 3.09
N PRO A 4 14.53 -7.92 2.00
CA PRO A 4 13.11 -7.59 2.06
C PRO A 4 12.30 -8.83 2.45
N VAL A 5 11.33 -8.66 3.34
CA VAL A 5 10.33 -9.69 3.65
C VAL A 5 9.18 -9.54 2.67
N ILE A 6 8.79 -10.63 2.01
CA ILE A 6 7.71 -10.65 1.02
C ILE A 6 6.60 -11.56 1.53
N THR A 7 5.39 -11.01 1.65
CA THR A 7 4.19 -11.73 2.11
C THR A 7 3.14 -11.73 1.01
N GLU A 8 2.64 -12.91 0.62
CA GLU A 8 1.49 -13.04 -0.29
C GLU A 8 0.18 -13.09 0.54
N HIS A 9 -0.80 -12.30 0.12
CA HIS A 9 -2.18 -12.34 0.59
C HIS A 9 -3.11 -12.72 -0.56
N ARG A 10 -4.11 -13.54 -0.26
CA ARG A 10 -5.19 -13.87 -1.19
C ARG A 10 -6.52 -13.37 -0.64
N ILE A 11 -7.15 -12.46 -1.37
CA ILE A 11 -8.47 -11.93 -1.00
C ILE A 11 -9.35 -11.97 -2.23
N ARG A 12 -10.53 -12.61 -2.08
CA ARG A 12 -11.50 -12.79 -3.17
C ARG A 12 -10.89 -13.42 -4.44
N GLY A 13 -9.89 -14.28 -4.28
CA GLY A 13 -9.18 -14.94 -5.38
C GLY A 13 -8.05 -14.11 -6.01
N GLU A 14 -7.90 -12.84 -5.64
CA GLU A 14 -6.84 -11.97 -6.14
C GLU A 14 -5.61 -12.03 -5.26
N ARG A 15 -4.43 -11.86 -5.88
CA ARG A 15 -3.14 -11.88 -5.19
C ARG A 15 -2.66 -10.47 -4.88
N PHE A 16 -2.17 -10.30 -3.67
CA PHE A 16 -1.60 -9.07 -3.15
C PHE A 16 -0.27 -9.42 -2.50
N TYR A 17 0.71 -8.55 -2.66
CA TYR A 17 2.03 -8.72 -2.09
C TYR A 17 2.37 -7.54 -1.20
N THR A 18 2.83 -7.83 0.00
CA THR A 18 3.42 -6.85 0.91
C THR A 18 4.92 -7.06 0.89
N ILE A 19 5.69 -6.01 0.60
CA ILE A 19 7.15 -6.02 0.66
C ILE A 19 7.58 -5.07 1.77
N GLU A 20 8.20 -5.61 2.79
CA GLU A 20 8.71 -4.87 3.94
C GLU A 20 10.23 -4.78 3.84
N LYS A 21 10.76 -3.56 3.88
CA LYS A 21 12.20 -3.31 3.89
C LYS A 21 12.51 -2.13 4.79
N SER A 22 13.24 -2.42 5.88
CA SER A 22 13.60 -1.45 6.91
C SER A 22 12.34 -0.76 7.46
N ASN A 23 12.16 0.56 7.28
CA ASN A 23 10.98 1.30 7.75
C ASN A 23 9.95 1.59 6.64
N LYS A 24 10.02 0.87 5.51
CA LYS A 24 9.13 1.07 4.36
C LYS A 24 8.35 -0.19 4.07
N ILE A 25 7.07 0.00 3.77
CA ILE A 25 6.15 -1.05 3.34
C ILE A 25 5.63 -0.67 1.94
N ALA A 26 5.71 -1.60 1.00
CA ALA A 26 5.18 -1.44 -0.35
C ALA A 26 4.14 -2.53 -0.65
N PHE A 27 3.04 -2.15 -1.30
CA PHE A 27 1.96 -3.06 -1.66
C PHE A 27 1.90 -3.20 -3.19
N TYR A 28 1.89 -4.45 -3.67
CA TYR A 28 1.80 -4.76 -5.10
C TYR A 28 0.59 -5.64 -5.38
N THR A 29 -0.09 -5.37 -6.48
CA THR A 29 -1.13 -6.23 -7.04
C THR A 29 -1.11 -6.10 -8.55
N THR A 30 -1.54 -7.14 -9.25
CA THR A 30 -1.75 -7.11 -10.70
C THR A 30 -3.10 -6.49 -11.07
N ASN A 31 -4.00 -6.28 -10.10
CA ASN A 31 -5.28 -5.60 -10.32
C ASN A 31 -5.23 -4.14 -9.82
N ILE A 32 -5.19 -3.19 -10.77
CA ILE A 32 -5.14 -1.74 -10.50
C ILE A 32 -6.37 -1.26 -9.69
N ALA A 33 -7.55 -1.84 -9.90
CA ALA A 33 -8.76 -1.48 -9.16
C ALA A 33 -8.64 -1.89 -7.69
N ALA A 34 -8.09 -3.06 -7.41
CA ALA A 34 -7.93 -3.57 -6.06
C ALA A 34 -6.90 -2.77 -5.23
N ALA A 35 -5.85 -2.24 -5.86
CA ALA A 35 -4.84 -1.40 -5.22
C ALA A 35 -5.43 -0.15 -4.53
N ARG A 36 -6.50 0.42 -5.09
CA ARG A 36 -7.09 1.69 -4.63
C ARG A 36 -7.88 1.57 -3.32
N TYR A 37 -8.32 0.37 -2.95
CA TYR A 37 -9.26 0.18 -1.82
C TYR A 37 -8.60 -0.35 -0.54
N TRP A 38 -7.32 -0.72 -0.58
CA TRP A 38 -6.72 -1.53 0.47
C TRP A 38 -5.86 -0.77 1.47
N VAL A 39 -5.40 0.42 1.10
CA VAL A 39 -4.59 1.23 2.00
C VAL A 39 -5.53 2.01 2.90
N LYS A 40 -6.02 1.35 3.96
CA LYS A 40 -6.65 2.03 5.08
C LYS A 40 -5.54 2.55 5.98
N HIS A 41 -5.41 3.86 6.08
CA HIS A 41 -4.45 4.46 7.00
C HIS A 41 -4.99 4.33 8.43
N VAL A 42 -4.34 3.48 9.22
CA VAL A 42 -4.70 3.23 10.62
C VAL A 42 -3.51 3.62 11.49
N VAL A 43 -3.72 4.51 12.44
CA VAL A 43 -2.74 4.93 13.44
C VAL A 43 -3.35 4.66 14.81
N ASP A 44 -2.66 3.92 15.67
CA ASP A 44 -3.13 3.56 17.02
C ASP A 44 -4.51 2.89 17.08
N GLY A 45 -4.87 2.13 16.03
CA GLY A 45 -6.17 1.47 15.92
C GLY A 45 -7.31 2.38 15.45
N GLU A 46 -7.04 3.67 15.28
CA GLU A 46 -7.99 4.64 14.73
C GLU A 46 -7.80 4.83 13.23
N ASN A 47 -8.92 5.04 12.53
CA ASN A 47 -8.90 5.32 11.11
C ASN A 47 -8.55 6.79 10.91
N VAL A 48 -7.38 7.06 10.34
CA VAL A 48 -6.94 8.43 10.09
C VAL A 48 -7.14 8.74 8.61
N SER A 49 -7.73 9.89 8.30
CA SER A 49 -7.80 10.37 6.92
C SER A 49 -6.38 10.54 6.38
N ILE A 50 -6.12 9.96 5.21
CA ILE A 50 -4.89 10.28 4.48
C ILE A 50 -5.03 11.76 4.06
N PRO A 51 -4.08 12.64 4.40
CA PRO A 51 -4.06 13.97 3.81
C PRO A 51 -4.06 13.79 2.29
N GLN A 52 -5.09 14.28 1.61
CA GLN A 52 -5.08 14.32 0.15
C GLN A 52 -3.87 15.15 -0.23
N VAL A 53 -2.80 14.50 -0.71
CA VAL A 53 -1.75 15.20 -1.42
C VAL A 53 -2.42 15.61 -2.72
N ASP A 54 -2.94 16.84 -2.73
CA ASP A 54 -3.41 17.50 -3.93
C ASP A 54 -2.39 17.28 -5.03
N SER A 55 -2.88 16.77 -6.14
CA SER A 55 -2.18 16.51 -7.39
C SER A 55 -1.04 17.50 -7.63
N VAL A 56 0.21 17.13 -7.33
CA VAL A 56 1.38 17.79 -7.93
C VAL A 56 1.56 17.19 -9.32
N ALA A 57 0.63 17.55 -10.20
CA ALA A 57 0.74 17.39 -11.63
C ALA A 57 0.39 18.74 -12.26
N LYS A 58 1.45 19.56 -12.43
CA LYS A 58 1.68 20.62 -13.43
C LYS A 58 2.26 21.89 -12.78
N ASP A 59 3.57 22.09 -12.96
CA ASP A 59 4.01 23.21 -13.80
C ASP A 59 5.41 22.91 -14.37
N GLY A 60 5.51 23.07 -15.68
CA GLY A 60 6.64 22.79 -16.55
C GLY A 60 6.22 23.07 -17.98
#